data_AF-A0A438HPC7-F1
#
_entry.id   AF-A0A438HPC7-F1
#
_cell.length_a   1.000
_cell.length_b   1.000
_cell.length_c   1.000
_cell.angle_alpha   90.00
_cell.angle_beta   90.00
_cell.angle_gamma   90.00
#
_symmetry.space_group_name_H-M   'P 1'
#
loop_
_entity.id
_entity.type
_entity.pdbx_description
1 polymer ?
#
loop_
_entity_poly.entity_id
_entity_poly.type
_entity_poly.pdbx_seq_one_letter_code
_entity_poly.pdbx_strand_id
1 'polypeptide(L)'
;MSARVMATHETFKVEAIALTDEAAKVRIETFYLTDTTTLWWRQRFADMEKDICTIETWEDFKREIKRQFYLKDVAYLARKNMRHLKHTSSIRLYVKEF
;
A
#
# COMPACT_ATOMS: atom_id res chain seq x y z
N MET A 1 -23.09 22.99 29.15
CA MET A 1 -21.92 23.05 28.25
C MET A 1 -21.34 21.64 28.22
N SER A 2 -21.69 20.85 27.20
CA SER A 2 -21.53 19.38 27.19
C SER A 2 -20.21 18.96 26.54
N ALA A 3 -19.47 18.06 27.18
CA ALA A 3 -18.19 17.49 26.71
C ALA A 3 -18.26 16.81 25.33
N ARG A 4 -19.46 16.60 24.78
CA ARG A 4 -19.65 16.07 23.41
C ARG A 4 -19.25 17.04 22.30
N VAL A 5 -19.30 18.36 22.53
CA VAL A 5 -18.94 19.36 21.50
C VAL A 5 -17.41 19.50 21.34
N MET A 6 -16.64 19.15 22.37
CA MET A 6 -15.16 19.15 22.31
C MET A 6 -14.61 17.95 21.54
N ALA A 7 -15.23 16.76 21.67
CA ALA A 7 -14.79 15.57 20.95
C ALA A 7 -15.02 15.66 19.44
N THR A 8 -16.09 16.35 19.00
CA THR A 8 -16.33 16.61 17.56
C THR A 8 -15.34 17.61 16.96
N HIS A 9 -14.73 18.46 17.80
CA HIS A 9 -13.74 19.44 17.34
C HIS A 9 -12.34 18.82 17.17
N GLU A 10 -12.05 17.72 17.86
CA GLU A 10 -10.82 16.93 17.70
C GLU A 10 -10.88 15.98 16.51
N THR A 11 -12.04 15.38 16.23
CA THR A 11 -12.21 14.48 15.07
C THR A 11 -12.23 15.22 13.75
N PHE A 12 -12.76 16.45 13.68
CA PHE A 12 -12.74 17.28 12.47
C PHE A 12 -11.40 18.00 12.24
N LYS A 13 -10.54 18.09 13.27
CA LYS A 13 -9.21 18.70 13.15
C LYS A 13 -8.20 17.84 12.38
N VAL A 14 -8.54 16.58 12.12
CA VAL A 14 -7.77 15.68 11.26
C VAL A 14 -8.06 15.95 9.77
N GLU A 15 -9.18 16.59 9.43
CA GLU A 15 -9.64 16.73 8.04
C GLU A 15 -9.04 17.92 7.26
N ALA A 16 -8.15 18.73 7.83
CA ALA A 16 -7.52 19.83 7.08
C ALA A 16 -6.09 20.20 7.50
N ILE A 17 -5.54 19.61 8.58
CA ILE A 17 -4.21 19.99 9.06
C ILE A 17 -3.14 19.18 8.31
N ALA A 18 -2.55 19.85 7.33
CA ALA A 18 -1.21 19.58 6.79
C ALA A 18 -1.04 18.31 5.93
N LEU A 19 -1.60 18.32 4.71
CA LEU A 19 -1.10 17.50 3.58
C LEU A 19 0.29 17.96 3.08
N THR A 20 1.09 18.60 3.94
CA THR A 20 2.46 19.07 3.71
C THR A 20 3.49 18.31 4.55
N ASP A 21 3.09 17.67 5.67
CA ASP A 21 4.00 16.78 6.40
C ASP A 21 4.03 15.43 5.70
N GLU A 22 5.11 15.17 4.96
CA GLU A 22 5.32 13.93 4.22
C GLU A 22 5.28 12.70 5.14
N ALA A 23 5.79 12.82 6.38
CA ALA A 23 5.75 11.74 7.35
C ALA A 23 4.32 11.49 7.87
N ALA A 24 3.50 12.54 8.01
CA ALA A 24 2.08 12.38 8.36
C ALA A 24 1.31 11.62 7.27
N LYS A 25 1.59 11.90 5.99
CA LYS A 25 0.96 11.18 4.87
C LYS A 25 1.25 9.69 4.94
N VAL A 26 2.52 9.32 5.15
CA VAL A 26 2.94 7.92 5.30
C VAL A 26 2.23 7.28 6.48
N ARG A 27 2.22 7.93 7.65
CA ARG A 27 1.50 7.42 8.84
C ARG A 27 0.02 7.18 8.55
N ILE A 28 -0.67 8.14 7.93
CA ILE A 28 -2.09 8.02 7.60
C ILE A 28 -2.33 6.85 6.63
N GLU A 29 -1.59 6.77 5.53
CA GLU A 29 -1.75 5.70 4.54
C GLU A 29 -1.52 4.31 5.16
N THR A 30 -0.59 4.20 6.11
CA THR A 30 -0.29 2.91 6.72
C THR A 30 -1.44 2.32 7.53
N PHE A 31 -2.37 3.16 8.01
CA PHE A 31 -3.61 2.68 8.65
C PHE A 31 -4.56 1.99 7.67
N TYR A 32 -4.46 2.28 6.37
CA TYR A 32 -5.31 1.69 5.33
C TYR A 32 -4.70 0.43 4.69
N LEU A 33 -3.47 0.04 5.08
CA LEU A 33 -2.86 -1.20 4.59
C LEU A 33 -3.56 -2.43 5.17
N THR A 34 -3.81 -3.43 4.33
CA THR A 34 -4.43 -4.71 4.72
C THR A 34 -3.56 -5.93 4.40
N ASP A 35 -3.89 -7.06 5.04
CA ASP A 35 -3.34 -8.41 4.79
C ASP A 35 -1.80 -8.47 4.75
N THR A 36 -1.25 -8.91 3.62
CA THR A 36 0.18 -9.06 3.38
C THR A 36 0.92 -7.72 3.43
N THR A 37 0.26 -6.62 3.07
CA THR A 37 0.88 -5.29 3.06
C THR A 37 1.08 -4.78 4.49
N THR A 38 0.15 -5.09 5.41
CA THR A 38 0.31 -4.75 6.84
C THR A 38 1.47 -5.51 7.47
N LEU A 39 1.63 -6.81 7.17
CA LEU A 39 2.75 -7.61 7.68
C LEU A 39 4.09 -7.09 7.18
N TRP A 40 4.16 -6.77 5.88
CA TRP A 40 5.33 -6.16 5.27
C TRP A 40 5.68 -4.81 5.93
N TRP A 41 4.69 -3.95 6.17
CA TRP A 41 4.91 -2.66 6.83
C TRP A 41 5.46 -2.81 8.26
N ARG A 42 4.94 -3.77 9.04
CA ARG A 42 5.46 -4.06 10.40
C ARG A 42 6.94 -4.44 10.38
N GLN A 43 7.36 -5.23 9.40
CA GLN A 43 8.78 -5.57 9.23
C GLN A 43 9.61 -4.31 8.92
N ARG A 44 9.13 -3.45 8.01
CA ARG A 44 9.86 -2.21 7.67
C ARG A 44 9.93 -1.22 8.80
N PHE A 45 8.88 -1.13 9.60
CA PHE A 45 8.90 -0.30 10.80
C PHE A 45 9.97 -0.80 11.79
N ALA A 46 10.07 -2.11 12.02
CA ALA A 46 11.12 -2.70 12.87
C ALA A 46 12.53 -2.52 12.27
N ASP A 47 12.67 -2.49 10.95
CA ASP A 47 13.94 -2.19 10.28
C ASP A 47 14.31 -0.69 10.44
N MET A 48 13.33 0.22 10.42
CA MET A 48 13.55 1.65 10.70
C MET A 48 13.97 1.90 12.15
N GLU A 49 13.37 1.20 13.12
CA GLU A 49 13.79 1.27 14.54
C GLU A 49 15.25 0.83 14.77
N LYS A 50 15.81 0.06 13.84
CA LYS A 50 17.19 -0.42 13.85
C LYS A 50 18.12 0.38 12.93
N ASP A 51 17.64 1.50 12.37
CA ASP A 51 18.34 2.30 11.36
C ASP A 51 18.80 1.51 10.12
N ILE A 52 18.12 0.40 9.79
CA ILE A 52 18.44 -0.45 8.62
C ILE A 52 17.83 0.14 7.34
N CYS A 53 16.70 0.84 7.45
CA CYS A 53 16.08 1.52 6.31
C CYS A 53 15.41 2.84 6.74
N THR A 54 15.22 3.74 5.78
CA THR A 54 14.68 5.08 6.02
C THR A 54 13.58 5.37 5.00
N ILE A 55 12.37 5.66 5.48
CA ILE A 55 11.21 6.07 4.68
C ILE A 55 10.69 7.38 5.27
N GLU A 56 11.26 8.50 4.82
CA GLU A 56 10.95 9.83 5.36
C GLU A 56 9.94 10.60 4.50
N THR A 57 9.86 10.26 3.21
CA THR A 57 8.99 10.95 2.26
C THR A 57 7.90 10.03 1.70
N TRP A 58 6.80 10.62 1.24
CA TRP A 58 5.77 9.89 0.51
C TRP A 58 6.30 9.23 -0.77
N GLU A 59 7.29 9.85 -1.43
CA GLU A 59 7.92 9.27 -2.62
C GLU A 59 8.70 8.01 -2.29
N ASP A 60 9.43 7.99 -1.17
CA ASP A 60 10.15 6.80 -0.70
C ASP A 60 9.18 5.67 -0.37
N PHE A 61 8.08 5.99 0.31
CA PHE A 61 7.05 5.01 0.64
C PHE A 61 6.44 4.37 -0.62
N LYS A 62 6.02 5.19 -1.60
CA LYS A 62 5.50 4.68 -2.89
C LYS A 62 6.52 3.84 -3.63
N ARG A 63 7.79 4.27 -3.66
CA ARG A 63 8.87 3.54 -4.32
C ARG A 63 9.09 2.19 -3.67
N GLU A 64 9.02 2.13 -2.35
CA GLU A 64 9.26 0.91 -1.60
C GLU A 64 8.12 -0.10 -1.73
N ILE A 65 6.86 0.37 -1.66
CA ILE A 65 5.70 -0.48 -1.98
C ILE A 65 5.82 -1.05 -3.39
N LYS A 66 6.16 -0.20 -4.38
CA LYS A 66 6.39 -0.69 -5.75
C LYS A 66 7.53 -1.70 -5.78
N ARG A 67 8.66 -1.48 -5.11
CA ARG A 67 9.76 -2.45 -5.11
C ARG A 67 9.34 -3.83 -4.58
N GLN A 68 8.43 -3.87 -3.62
CA GLN A 68 8.04 -5.10 -2.92
C GLN A 68 6.89 -5.83 -3.60
N PHE A 69 5.90 -5.10 -4.09
CA PHE A 69 4.67 -5.67 -4.65
C PHE A 69 4.56 -5.53 -6.16
N TYR A 70 5.28 -4.59 -6.76
CA TYR A 70 5.39 -4.51 -8.20
C TYR A 70 6.43 -5.54 -8.65
N LEU A 71 5.94 -6.72 -9.08
CA LEU A 71 6.82 -7.62 -9.80
C LEU A 71 7.31 -6.89 -11.06
N LYS A 72 8.59 -6.52 -11.11
CA LYS A 72 9.23 -6.06 -12.35
C LYS A 72 9.02 -7.07 -13.49
N ASP A 73 8.78 -8.32 -13.10
CA ASP A 73 8.48 -9.46 -13.94
C ASP A 73 6.99 -9.61 -14.27
N VAL A 74 6.04 -8.75 -13.85
CA VAL A 74 4.60 -8.92 -14.18
C VAL A 74 4.42 -9.03 -15.69
N ALA A 75 5.08 -8.18 -16.47
CA ALA A 75 4.99 -8.24 -17.93
C ALA A 75 5.58 -9.54 -18.50
N TYR A 76 6.66 -10.04 -17.92
CA TYR A 76 7.26 -11.31 -18.34
C TYR A 76 6.44 -12.52 -17.88
N LEU A 77 5.91 -12.50 -16.66
CA LEU A 77 5.01 -13.51 -16.12
C LEU A 77 3.70 -13.55 -16.89
N ALA A 78 3.12 -12.40 -17.24
CA ALA A 78 1.99 -12.31 -18.15
C ALA A 78 2.35 -12.95 -19.50
N ARG A 79 3.48 -12.59 -20.12
CA ARG A 79 3.95 -13.21 -21.37
C ARG A 79 4.23 -14.71 -21.23
N LYS A 80 4.79 -15.16 -20.11
CA LYS A 80 5.09 -16.56 -19.81
C LYS A 80 3.79 -17.34 -19.63
N ASN A 81 2.85 -16.81 -18.86
CA ASN A 81 1.52 -17.40 -18.66
C ASN A 81 0.76 -17.47 -19.98
N MET A 82 0.78 -16.43 -20.82
CA MET A 82 0.19 -16.47 -22.17
C MET A 82 0.77 -17.60 -23.03
N ARG A 83 2.09 -17.84 -22.98
CA ARG A 83 2.73 -18.95 -23.72
C ARG A 83 2.33 -20.33 -23.19
N HIS A 84 1.99 -20.44 -21.91
CA HIS A 84 1.54 -21.68 -21.28
C HIS A 84 0.02 -21.85 -21.27
N LEU A 85 -0.72 -20.78 -21.60
CA LEU A 85 -2.18 -20.77 -21.67
C LEU A 85 -2.62 -21.62 -22.86
N LYS A 86 -3.13 -22.81 -22.56
CA LYS A 86 -3.72 -23.71 -23.56
C LYS A 86 -5.23 -23.51 -23.54
N HIS A 87 -5.85 -23.41 -24.72
CA HIS A 87 -7.30 -23.42 -24.85
C HIS A 87 -7.83 -24.83 -24.50
N THR A 88 -7.97 -25.07 -23.21
CA THR A 88 -8.36 -26.37 -22.63
C THR A 88 -9.82 -26.33 -22.14
N SER A 89 -10.39 -25.13 -22.04
CA SER A 89 -11.73 -24.85 -21.55
C SER A 89 -12.49 -23.94 -22.53
N SER A 90 -13.74 -23.57 -22.22
CA SER A 90 -14.51 -22.67 -23.08
C SER A 90 -13.90 -21.26 -23.12
N ILE A 91 -14.13 -20.55 -24.23
CA ILE A 91 -13.68 -19.16 -24.45
C ILE A 91 -14.00 -18.26 -23.25
N ARG A 92 -15.12 -18.49 -22.56
CA ARG A 92 -15.53 -17.72 -21.38
C ARG A 92 -14.61 -17.89 -20.17
N LEU A 93 -14.09 -19.11 -19.94
CA LEU A 93 -13.13 -19.35 -18.85
C LEU A 93 -11.74 -18.83 -19.23
N TYR A 94 -11.38 -18.93 -20.51
CA TYR A 94 -10.16 -18.36 -21.06
C TYR A 94 -10.08 -16.83 -20.87
N VAL A 95 -11.18 -16.11 -21.14
CA VAL A 95 -11.24 -14.64 -20.92
C VAL A 95 -11.22 -14.26 -19.43
N LYS A 96 -11.67 -15.14 -18.52
CA LYS A 96 -11.66 -14.87 -17.07
C LYS A 96 -10.27 -15.03 -16.43
N GLU A 97 -9.41 -15.87 -17.01
CA GLU A 97 -8.02 -16.03 -16.56
C GLU A 97 -7.10 -14.88 -17.03
N PHE A 98 -7.60 -13.99 -17.88
CA PHE A 98 -6.93 -12.79 -18.39
C PHE A 98 -7.45 -11.53 -17.69
#